data_AF-A0A3A9EQF1-F1
#
_entry.id   AF-A0A3A9EQF1-F1
#
_cell.length_a   1.000
_cell.length_b   1.000
_cell.length_c   1.000
_cell.angle_alpha   90.00
_cell.angle_beta   90.00
_cell.angle_gamma   90.00
#
_symmetry.space_group_name_H-M   'P 1'
#
loop_
_entity.id
_entity.type
_entity.pdbx_description
1 polymer ?
#
loop_
_entity_poly.entity_id
_entity_poly.type
_entity_poly.pdbx_seq_one_letter_code
_entity_poly.pdbx_strand_id
1 'polypeptide(L)'
;MKLPNGFGSVYKLSGNRRKPYRAIVTERWQIDTEIGKWKQKRKTIGYYESKKEALQALADYNKSPYDVDASKVTFQEVFERWSEEHFPTVSESNAKGYRAAYLLCEPITNKRMVDVKLDDLQYIADTSGKNTPTLQKYKV
;
A
#
# COMPACT_ATOMS: atom_id res chain seq x y z
N MET A 1 -9.00 31.04 -2.91
CA MET A 1 -8.39 30.15 -3.92
C MET A 1 -9.29 28.91 -4.05
N LYS A 2 -9.81 28.63 -5.25
CA LYS A 2 -10.68 27.49 -5.54
C LYS A 2 -9.80 26.34 -6.02
N LEU A 3 -9.99 25.14 -5.48
CA LEU A 3 -9.25 23.97 -5.92
C LEU A 3 -9.76 23.49 -7.29
N PRO A 4 -8.92 22.82 -8.10
CA PRO A 4 -9.36 22.20 -9.35
C PRO A 4 -10.49 21.19 -9.13
N ASN A 5 -11.30 20.94 -10.17
CA ASN A 5 -12.35 19.93 -10.11
C ASN A 5 -11.75 18.54 -9.86
N GLY A 6 -12.36 17.76 -8.96
CA GLY A 6 -11.88 16.42 -8.61
C GLY A 6 -10.67 16.37 -7.65
N PHE A 7 -10.05 17.52 -7.33
CA PHE A 7 -8.85 17.57 -6.49
C PHE A 7 -9.08 17.20 -5.02
N GLY A 8 -10.34 17.21 -4.57
CA GLY A 8 -10.73 16.96 -3.18
C GLY A 8 -11.07 18.23 -2.41
N SER A 9 -11.12 18.13 -1.08
CA SER A 9 -11.54 19.22 -0.21
C SER A 9 -10.80 19.19 1.12
N VAL A 10 -10.47 20.38 1.63
CA VAL A 10 -9.91 20.58 2.97
C VAL A 10 -10.82 21.50 3.76
N TYR A 11 -11.24 21.09 4.95
CA TYR A 11 -12.01 21.93 5.86
C TYR A 11 -11.65 21.65 7.32
N LYS A 12 -11.95 22.64 8.17
CA LYS A 12 -11.75 22.55 9.61
C LYS A 12 -12.95 21.87 10.26
N LEU A 13 -12.68 20.94 11.18
CA LEU A 13 -13.71 20.28 11.98
C LEU A 13 -14.02 21.08 13.24
N SER A 14 -15.27 21.04 13.70
CA SER A 14 -15.76 21.77 14.87
C SER A 14 -15.33 21.11 16.20
N GLY A 15 -14.82 21.88 17.16
CA GLY A 15 -14.35 21.40 18.45
C GLY A 15 -12.83 21.54 18.65
N ASN A 16 -12.36 21.24 19.86
CA ASN A 16 -10.95 21.44 20.24
C ASN A 16 -10.11 20.19 19.93
N ARG A 17 -9.56 20.12 18.72
CA ARG A 17 -8.73 18.99 18.25
C ARG A 17 -7.31 19.45 18.01
N ARG A 18 -6.33 18.61 18.36
CA ARG A 18 -4.91 18.82 18.05
C ARG A 18 -4.68 18.96 16.53
N LYS A 19 -5.39 18.16 15.72
CA LYS A 19 -5.32 18.16 14.24
C LYS A 19 -6.70 18.46 13.62
N PRO A 20 -7.12 19.74 13.56
CA PRO A 20 -8.50 20.09 13.21
C PRO A 20 -8.78 20.12 11.71
N TYR A 21 -7.77 20.13 10.84
CA TYR A 21 -7.96 20.21 9.39
C TYR A 21 -8.04 18.81 8.77
N ARG A 22 -9.15 18.49 8.09
CA ARG A 22 -9.35 17.20 7.42
C ARG A 22 -9.21 17.36 5.91
N ALA A 23 -8.36 16.54 5.30
CA ALA A 23 -8.23 16.42 3.85
C ALA A 23 -9.01 15.20 3.34
N ILE A 24 -9.89 15.40 2.36
CA ILE A 24 -10.73 14.34 1.78
C ILE A 24 -10.76 14.39 0.26
N VAL A 25 -10.90 13.23 -0.36
CA VAL A 25 -11.10 13.07 -1.81
C VAL A 25 -12.37 12.27 -2.06
N THR A 26 -13.10 12.60 -3.11
CA THR A 26 -14.27 11.85 -3.54
C THR A 26 -13.81 10.78 -4.52
N GLU A 27 -13.96 9.50 -4.18
CA GLU A 27 -13.55 8.38 -5.05
C GLU A 27 -14.60 8.14 -6.14
N ARG A 28 -15.85 7.91 -5.72
CA ARG A 28 -16.93 7.53 -6.63
C ARG A 28 -18.30 7.94 -6.09
N TRP A 29 -19.25 8.03 -7.00
CA TRP A 29 -20.67 8.11 -6.65
C TRP A 29 -21.24 6.70 -6.57
N GLN A 30 -21.97 6.42 -5.50
CA GLN A 30 -22.68 5.15 -5.33
C GLN A 30 -24.16 5.45 -5.17
N ILE A 31 -25.02 4.60 -5.74
CA ILE A 31 -26.44 4.64 -5.46
C ILE A 31 -26.66 3.90 -4.14
N ASP A 32 -27.28 4.58 -3.19
CA ASP A 32 -27.77 3.96 -1.96
C ASP A 32 -29.07 3.22 -2.30
N THR A 33 -29.00 1.90 -2.42
CA THR A 33 -30.12 1.07 -2.92
C THR A 33 -31.35 1.10 -2.03
N GLU A 34 -31.21 1.50 -0.75
CA GLU A 34 -32.32 1.62 0.18
C GLU A 34 -33.11 2.94 0.02
N ILE A 35 -32.43 4.01 -0.43
CA ILE A 35 -32.97 5.38 -0.46
C ILE A 35 -33.14 5.88 -1.91
N GLY A 36 -32.55 5.18 -2.89
CA GLY A 36 -32.58 5.57 -4.32
C GLY A 36 -31.80 6.84 -4.63
N LYS A 37 -30.91 7.29 -3.73
CA LYS A 37 -30.16 8.54 -3.86
C LYS A 37 -28.68 8.29 -4.12
N TRP A 38 -28.09 9.19 -4.89
CA TRP A 38 -26.64 9.22 -5.13
C TRP A 38 -25.89 9.72 -3.89
N LYS A 39 -25.01 8.89 -3.36
CA LYS A 39 -24.13 9.19 -2.24
C LYS A 39 -22.69 9.25 -2.72
N GLN A 40 -21.96 10.28 -2.31
CA GLN A 40 -20.53 10.37 -2.57
C GLN A 40 -19.77 9.44 -1.62
N LYS A 41 -19.03 8.47 -2.16
CA LYS A 41 -18.02 7.72 -1.41
C LYS A 41 -16.77 8.57 -1.30
N ARG A 42 -16.47 9.05 -0.10
CA ARG A 42 -15.35 9.96 0.20
C ARG A 42 -14.28 9.21 0.99
N LYS A 43 -13.02 9.31 0.56
CA LYS A 43 -11.84 8.80 1.27
C LYS A 43 -11.23 9.93 2.08
N THR A 44 -10.90 9.66 3.34
CA THR A 44 -10.15 10.61 4.17
C THR A 44 -8.67 10.32 3.98
N ILE A 45 -7.90 11.33 3.56
CA ILE A 45 -6.44 11.22 3.42
C ILE A 45 -5.80 11.32 4.80
N GLY A 46 -6.26 12.26 5.63
CA GLY A 46 -5.73 12.44 6.97
C GLY A 46 -6.24 13.69 7.68
N TYR A 47 -5.71 13.88 8.88
CA TYR A 47 -5.97 15.02 9.76
C TYR A 47 -4.66 15.75 10.04
N TYR A 48 -4.70 17.08 9.98
CA TYR A 48 -3.52 17.95 10.03
C TYR A 48 -3.73 19.13 10.96
N GLU A 49 -2.63 19.72 11.42
CA GLU A 49 -2.63 20.85 12.36
C GLU A 49 -2.94 22.15 11.64
N SER A 50 -2.41 22.31 10.42
CA SER A 50 -2.61 23.49 9.60
C SER A 50 -3.34 23.20 8.28
N LYS A 51 -4.04 24.22 7.75
CA LYS A 51 -4.65 24.15 6.42
C LYS A 51 -3.61 23.91 5.32
N LYS A 52 -2.40 24.46 5.50
CA LYS A 52 -1.30 24.35 4.55
C LYS A 52 -0.80 22.90 4.45
N GLU A 53 -0.58 22.23 5.58
CA GLU A 53 -0.23 20.80 5.62
C GLU A 53 -1.31 19.94 4.96
N ALA A 54 -2.59 20.20 5.27
CA ALA A 54 -3.68 19.45 4.67
C ALA A 54 -3.77 19.64 3.14
N LEU A 55 -3.48 20.84 2.64
CA LEU A 55 -3.41 21.12 1.20
C LEU A 55 -2.19 20.48 0.54
N GLN A 56 -1.04 20.47 1.23
CA GLN A 56 0.17 19.79 0.75
C GLN A 56 -0.08 18.29 0.64
N ALA A 57 -0.62 17.66 1.68
CA ALA A 57 -0.96 16.24 1.64
C ALA A 57 -2.00 15.89 0.57
N LEU A 58 -2.95 16.79 0.29
CA LEU A 58 -3.90 16.64 -0.81
C LEU A 58 -3.21 16.76 -2.18
N ALA A 59 -2.28 17.69 -2.33
CA ALA A 59 -1.49 17.85 -3.55
C ALA A 59 -0.56 16.65 -3.78
N ASP A 60 0.08 16.16 -2.73
CA ASP A 60 0.93 14.97 -2.77
C ASP A 60 0.12 13.75 -3.19
N TYR A 61 -1.08 13.56 -2.61
CA TYR A 61 -2.03 12.52 -3.01
C TYR A 61 -2.46 12.63 -4.49
N ASN A 62 -2.58 13.82 -5.06
CA ASN A 62 -2.95 13.97 -6.47
C ASN A 62 -1.74 13.85 -7.41
N LYS A 63 -0.54 14.24 -6.96
CA LYS A 63 0.70 14.18 -7.76
C LYS A 63 1.19 12.75 -7.96
N SER A 64 1.08 11.97 -6.92
CA SER A 64 1.18 10.52 -6.98
C SER A 64 0.02 10.07 -6.11
N PRO A 65 -1.01 9.41 -6.66
CA PRO A 65 -1.99 8.70 -5.86
C PRO A 65 -1.18 7.75 -4.98
N TYR A 66 -0.76 8.23 -3.81
CA TYR A 66 -0.04 7.45 -2.83
C TYR A 66 -1.03 6.37 -2.56
N ASP A 67 -0.69 5.21 -3.08
CA ASP A 67 -1.59 4.10 -3.22
C ASP A 67 -1.88 3.69 -1.78
N VAL A 68 -2.97 4.25 -1.25
CA VAL A 68 -3.45 3.93 0.09
C VAL A 68 -3.76 2.44 0.13
N ASP A 69 -3.90 1.81 -1.04
CA ASP A 69 -3.92 0.37 -1.21
C ASP A 69 -2.51 -0.25 -1.29
N ALA A 70 -1.46 0.38 -1.84
CA ALA A 70 -0.06 -0.08 -1.69
C ALA A 70 0.39 -0.18 -0.22
N SER A 71 -0.14 0.66 0.66
CA SER A 71 0.08 0.51 2.12
C SER A 71 -0.63 -0.72 2.73
N LYS A 72 -1.54 -1.34 1.99
CA LYS A 72 -2.26 -2.58 2.33
C LYS A 72 -1.78 -3.78 1.52
N VAL A 73 -1.09 -3.55 0.39
CA VAL A 73 -0.59 -4.62 -0.47
C VAL A 73 0.27 -5.57 0.36
N THR A 74 -0.11 -6.84 0.33
CA THR A 74 0.58 -7.91 1.04
C THR A 74 1.84 -8.33 0.28
N PHE A 75 2.76 -9.00 0.98
CA PHE A 75 3.93 -9.60 0.34
C PHE A 75 3.52 -10.55 -0.81
N GLN A 76 2.42 -11.28 -0.63
CA GLN A 76 1.82 -12.12 -1.68
C GLN A 76 1.44 -11.31 -2.93
N GLU A 77 0.64 -10.26 -2.77
CA GLU A 77 0.18 -9.44 -3.90
C GLU A 77 1.35 -8.77 -4.64
N VAL A 78 2.40 -8.37 -3.92
CA VAL A 78 3.64 -7.87 -4.57
C VAL A 78 4.28 -8.96 -5.40
N PHE A 79 4.45 -10.16 -4.84
CA PHE A 79 5.09 -11.27 -5.53
C PHE A 79 4.31 -11.68 -6.78
N GLU A 80 2.98 -11.75 -6.70
CA GLU A 80 2.12 -12.09 -7.84
C GLU A 80 2.31 -11.09 -8.98
N ARG A 81 2.14 -9.78 -8.72
CA ARG A 81 2.31 -8.72 -9.73
C ARG A 81 3.71 -8.73 -10.35
N TRP A 82 4.74 -8.88 -9.52
CA TRP A 82 6.13 -8.96 -10.01
C TRP A 82 6.36 -10.23 -10.84
N SER A 83 5.80 -11.36 -10.43
CA SER A 83 5.98 -12.64 -11.10
C SER A 83 5.33 -12.70 -12.47
N GLU A 84 4.16 -12.05 -12.64
CA GLU A 84 3.46 -11.93 -13.92
C GLU A 84 4.29 -11.16 -14.95
N GLU A 85 4.98 -10.10 -14.52
CA GLU A 85 5.85 -9.30 -15.38
C GLU A 85 7.21 -9.97 -15.61
N HIS A 86 7.79 -10.58 -14.57
CA HIS A 86 9.16 -11.08 -14.62
C HIS A 86 9.28 -12.49 -15.20
N PHE A 87 8.37 -13.42 -14.88
CA PHE A 87 8.47 -14.82 -15.35
C PHE A 87 8.49 -14.99 -16.87
N PRO A 88 7.78 -14.19 -17.69
CA PRO A 88 7.90 -14.24 -19.14
C PRO A 88 9.29 -13.84 -19.67
N THR A 89 10.06 -13.06 -18.88
CA THR A 89 11.38 -12.56 -19.28
C THR A 89 12.54 -13.49 -18.89
N VAL A 90 12.28 -14.49 -18.04
CA VAL A 90 13.30 -15.41 -17.53
C VAL A 90 13.05 -16.84 -17.97
N SER A 91 14.11 -17.64 -18.03
CA SER A 91 14.02 -19.07 -18.31
C SER A 91 13.20 -19.80 -17.24
N GLU A 92 12.51 -20.87 -17.66
CA GLU A 92 11.63 -21.67 -16.78
C GLU A 92 12.35 -22.23 -15.53
N SER A 93 13.65 -22.55 -15.64
CA SER A 93 14.49 -22.98 -14.52
C SER A 93 14.63 -21.90 -13.44
N ASN A 94 14.83 -20.65 -13.84
CA ASN A 94 14.92 -19.51 -12.92
C ASN A 94 13.57 -19.20 -12.28
N ALA A 95 12.48 -19.27 -13.04
CA ALA A 95 11.13 -19.10 -12.51
C ALA A 95 10.81 -20.15 -11.42
N LYS A 96 11.23 -21.41 -11.61
CA LYS A 96 11.11 -22.47 -10.58
C LYS A 96 11.90 -22.13 -9.31
N GLY A 97 13.09 -21.55 -9.45
CA GLY A 97 13.90 -21.07 -8.33
C GLY A 97 13.19 -19.99 -7.51
N TYR A 98 12.62 -18.99 -8.16
CA TYR A 98 11.87 -17.93 -7.48
C TYR A 98 10.62 -18.46 -6.76
N ARG A 99 9.86 -19.37 -7.38
CA ARG A 99 8.71 -20.02 -6.73
C ARG A 99 9.12 -20.80 -5.49
N ALA A 100 10.24 -21.53 -5.56
CA ALA A 100 10.75 -22.28 -4.41
C ALA A 100 11.21 -21.35 -3.28
N ALA A 101 11.82 -20.21 -3.60
CA ALA A 101 12.19 -19.20 -2.60
C ALA A 101 10.96 -18.56 -1.96
N TYR A 102 9.93 -18.24 -2.75
CA TYR A 102 8.67 -17.67 -2.25
C TYR A 102 7.95 -18.61 -1.28
N LEU A 103 7.95 -19.92 -1.53
CA LEU A 103 7.37 -20.91 -0.61
C LEU A 103 8.02 -20.89 0.78
N LEU A 104 9.30 -20.54 0.90
CA LEU A 104 9.95 -20.39 2.21
C LEU A 104 9.43 -19.16 2.98
N CYS A 105 8.96 -18.14 2.26
CA CYS A 105 8.40 -16.93 2.82
C CYS A 105 6.92 -17.08 3.23
N GLU A 106 6.35 -18.29 3.21
CA GLU A 106 4.96 -18.56 3.62
C GLU A 106 4.56 -17.85 4.92
N PRO A 107 5.38 -17.78 6.00
CA PRO A 107 5.01 -17.11 7.25
C PRO A 107 4.74 -15.61 7.12
N ILE A 108 5.30 -14.94 6.10
CA ILE A 108 5.18 -13.49 5.91
C ILE A 108 4.28 -13.11 4.72
N THR A 109 3.75 -14.07 3.97
CA THR A 109 2.95 -13.84 2.76
C THR A 109 1.76 -12.91 2.99
N ASN A 110 1.05 -13.08 4.10
CA ASN A 110 -0.10 -12.25 4.49
C ASN A 110 0.29 -10.92 5.15
N LYS A 111 1.59 -10.69 5.41
CA LYS A 111 2.06 -9.45 6.00
C LYS A 111 2.06 -8.35 4.95
N ARG A 112 1.73 -7.13 5.36
CA ARG A 112 1.83 -5.96 4.48
C ARG A 112 3.29 -5.76 4.10
N MET A 113 3.58 -5.50 2.82
CA MET A 113 4.96 -5.34 2.35
C MET A 113 5.72 -4.27 3.14
N VAL A 114 5.03 -3.17 3.49
CA VAL A 114 5.58 -2.07 4.31
C VAL A 114 5.94 -2.46 5.74
N ASP A 115 5.34 -3.53 6.26
CA ASP A 115 5.60 -4.03 7.62
C ASP A 115 6.65 -5.14 7.66
N VAL A 116 7.14 -5.61 6.49
CA VAL A 116 8.21 -6.59 6.41
C VAL A 116 9.52 -5.93 6.85
N LYS A 117 10.14 -6.50 7.88
CA LYS A 117 11.39 -6.02 8.47
C LYS A 117 12.51 -7.03 8.26
N LEU A 118 13.74 -6.59 8.52
CA LEU A 118 14.92 -7.45 8.48
C LEU A 118 14.78 -8.68 9.39
N ASP A 119 14.21 -8.50 10.58
CA ASP A 119 13.98 -9.61 11.52
C ASP A 119 13.07 -10.70 10.95
N ASP A 120 12.06 -10.34 10.15
CA ASP A 120 11.18 -11.31 9.50
C ASP A 120 11.95 -12.15 8.46
N LEU A 121 12.85 -11.50 7.71
CA LEU A 121 13.70 -12.17 6.71
C LEU A 121 14.75 -13.06 7.37
N GLN A 122 15.33 -12.61 8.48
CA GLN A 122 16.27 -13.41 9.28
C GLN A 122 15.58 -14.64 9.87
N TYR A 123 14.36 -14.49 10.40
CA TYR A 123 13.55 -15.61 10.89
C TYR A 123 13.30 -16.67 9.81
N ILE A 124 12.98 -16.25 8.58
CA ILE A 124 12.81 -17.16 7.44
C ILE A 124 14.13 -17.88 7.13
N ALA A 125 15.25 -17.14 7.10
CA ALA A 125 16.56 -17.73 6.85
C ALA A 125 16.91 -18.81 7.90
N ASP A 126 16.71 -18.50 9.18
CA ASP A 126 17.02 -19.40 10.30
C ASP A 126 16.11 -20.64 10.34
N THR A 127 14.83 -20.49 9.97
CA THR A 127 13.82 -21.56 10.02
C THR A 127 13.77 -22.39 8.72
N SER A 128 14.39 -21.93 7.63
CA SER A 128 14.30 -22.56 6.31
C SER A 128 14.86 -23.99 6.23
N GLY A 129 15.69 -24.40 7.20
CA GLY A 129 16.36 -25.70 7.22
C GLY A 129 17.27 -25.93 6.00
N LYS A 130 17.66 -24.87 5.29
CA LYS A 130 18.54 -24.93 4.11
C LYS A 130 20.00 -24.74 4.51
N ASN A 131 20.88 -25.48 3.83
CA ASN A 131 22.31 -25.48 4.12
C ASN A 131 22.97 -24.12 3.79
N THR A 132 24.11 -23.87 4.44
CA THR A 132 24.93 -22.65 4.33
C THR A 132 25.24 -22.14 2.91
N PRO A 133 25.38 -22.96 1.85
CA PRO A 133 25.58 -22.44 0.48
C PRO A 133 24.37 -21.66 -0.06
N THR A 134 23.17 -22.02 0.39
CA THR A 134 21.92 -21.34 0.01
C THR A 134 21.80 -19.99 0.72
N LEU A 135 22.28 -19.90 1.97
CA LEU A 135 22.35 -18.65 2.74
C LEU A 135 23.40 -17.67 2.21
N GLN A 136 24.50 -18.14 1.62
CA GLN A 136 25.50 -17.26 1.00
C GLN A 136 24.92 -16.46 -0.19
N LYS A 137 23.97 -17.02 -0.94
CA LYS A 137 23.29 -16.29 -2.03
C LYS A 137 22.29 -15.23 -1.54
N TYR A 138 21.90 -15.27 -0.26
CA TYR A 138 21.06 -14.25 0.36
C TYR A 138 21.84 -13.00 0.78
N LYS A 139 23.16 -13.11 0.99
CA LYS A 139 24.03 -11.95 1.20
C LYS A 139 24.34 -11.30 -0.15
N VAL A 140 23.45 -10.42 -0.58
CA VAL A 140 23.77 -9.33 -1.52
C VAL A 140 23.71 -8.03 -0.73
#